data_AF-A0A1R2BHP0-F1
#
_entry.id   AF-A0A1R2BHP0-F1
#
_cell.length_a   1.000
_cell.length_b   1.000
_cell.length_c   1.000
_cell.angle_alpha   90.00
_cell.angle_beta   90.00
_cell.angle_gamma   90.00
#
_symmetry.space_group_name_H-M   'P 1'
#
loop_
_entity.id
_entity.type
_entity.pdbx_description
1 polymer ?
#
loop_
_entity_poly.entity_id
_entity_poly.type
_entity_poly.pdbx_seq_one_letter_code
_entity_poly.pdbx_strand_id
1 'polypeptide(L)'
;MEITEKELSRQASQRFKINTSDLIEIIDTYRSRTFTQDIDRIEKMGGIHVFEDLLCVDFSTGLTGADFPRRKTFYGKNKRRKGKEKTYWDYVKDAISDKILIILLIMGAISLALGLGLEPEHRSYAWIEGFAIVFAVFLVVTVMSLNDYQKAKKFKELQER
;
A
#
# COMPACT_ATOMS: atom_id res chain seq x y z
N MET A 1 -16.49 24.97 -22.93
CA MET A 1 -15.21 24.97 -23.66
C MET A 1 -14.27 24.04 -22.90
N GLU A 2 -14.23 22.76 -23.28
CA GLU A 2 -13.36 21.78 -22.61
C GLU A 2 -11.91 22.03 -23.04
N ILE A 3 -11.14 22.66 -22.16
CA ILE A 3 -9.69 22.73 -22.33
C ILE A 3 -9.17 21.30 -22.13
N THR A 4 -8.61 20.72 -23.17
CA THR A 4 -8.08 19.35 -23.16
C THR A 4 -6.97 19.21 -22.11
N GLU A 5 -6.89 18.07 -21.42
CA GLU A 5 -5.92 17.81 -20.34
C GLU A 5 -4.45 18.04 -20.77
N LYS A 6 -4.14 17.79 -22.04
CA LYS A 6 -2.84 18.07 -22.66
C LYS A 6 -2.49 19.56 -22.69
N GLU A 7 -3.47 20.42 -22.93
CA GLU A 7 -3.28 21.87 -23.00
C GLU A 7 -3.09 22.46 -21.60
N LEU A 8 -3.83 21.95 -20.61
CA LEU A 8 -3.61 22.27 -19.19
C LEU A 8 -2.21 21.87 -18.71
N SER A 9 -1.75 20.67 -19.09
CA SER A 9 -0.41 20.19 -18.75
C SER A 9 0.69 21.06 -19.37
N ARG A 10 0.56 21.43 -20.65
CA ARG A 10 1.50 22.32 -21.34
C ARG A 10 1.58 23.71 -20.69
N GLN A 11 0.43 24.31 -20.37
CA GLN A 11 0.37 25.61 -19.69
C GLN A 11 0.92 25.56 -18.28
N ALA A 12 0.73 24.44 -17.57
CA ALA A 12 1.26 24.26 -16.23
C ALA A 12 2.79 24.14 -16.23
N SER A 13 3.38 23.35 -17.14
CA SER A 13 4.83 23.22 -17.27
C SER A 13 5.54 24.50 -17.68
N GLN A 14 4.84 25.42 -18.35
CA GLN A 14 5.38 26.75 -18.67
C GLN A 14 5.27 27.74 -17.50
N ARG A 15 4.32 27.51 -16.57
CA ARG A 15 4.01 28.43 -15.47
C ARG A 15 4.79 28.10 -14.21
N PHE A 16 4.89 26.82 -13.86
CA PHE A 16 5.58 26.38 -12.65
C PHE A 16 7.04 26.06 -12.95
N LYS A 17 7.96 26.70 -12.21
CA LYS A 17 9.41 26.55 -12.41
C LYS A 17 10.02 25.44 -11.56
N ILE A 18 9.28 24.94 -10.56
CA ILE A 18 9.71 23.87 -9.65
C ILE A 18 8.77 22.67 -9.76
N ASN A 19 9.34 21.46 -9.83
CA ASN A 19 8.60 20.23 -9.98
C ASN A 19 8.42 19.49 -8.64
N THR A 20 7.57 18.46 -8.61
CA THR A 20 7.31 17.68 -7.39
C THR A 20 8.57 17.02 -6.84
N SER A 21 9.47 16.54 -7.71
CA SER A 21 10.73 15.91 -7.30
C SER A 21 11.66 16.87 -6.54
N ASP A 22 11.76 18.11 -7.02
CA ASP A 22 12.61 19.14 -6.40
C ASP A 22 12.06 19.50 -5.01
N LEU A 23 10.73 19.58 -4.87
CA LEU A 23 10.06 19.80 -3.59
C LEU A 23 10.31 18.63 -2.62
N ILE A 24 10.29 17.39 -3.11
CA ILE A 24 10.61 16.20 -2.30
C ILE A 24 12.06 16.26 -1.83
N GLU A 25 12.99 16.60 -2.72
CA GLU A 25 14.42 16.72 -2.39
C GLU A 25 14.67 17.75 -1.28
N ILE A 26 13.99 18.90 -1.34
CA ILE A 26 14.08 19.93 -0.29
C ILE A 26 13.60 19.36 1.06
N ILE A 27 12.48 18.65 1.09
CA ILE A 27 11.93 18.05 2.31
C ILE A 27 12.84 16.93 2.84
N ASP A 28 13.40 16.10 1.96
CA ASP A 28 14.30 15.01 2.35
C ASP A 28 15.63 15.55 2.87
N THR A 29 16.12 16.66 2.31
CA THR A 29 17.27 17.40 2.83
C THR A 29 16.97 17.92 4.24
N TYR A 30 15.79 18.49 4.47
CA TYR A 30 15.35 18.91 5.80
C TYR A 30 15.25 17.73 6.79
N ARG A 31 14.74 16.57 6.36
CA ARG A 31 14.56 15.39 7.21
C ARG A 31 15.87 14.70 7.57
N SER A 32 16.86 14.75 6.70
CA SER A 32 18.16 14.09 6.89
C SER A 32 19.24 14.99 7.49
N ARG A 33 18.91 16.25 7.82
CA ARG A 33 19.88 17.23 8.34
C ARG A 33 20.34 16.91 9.77
N THR A 34 21.60 17.22 10.04
CA THR A 34 22.18 17.16 11.40
C THR A 34 22.09 18.51 12.13
N PHE A 35 22.03 19.64 11.41
CA PHE A 35 21.99 21.02 11.98
C PHE A 35 21.26 22.02 11.03
N THR A 36 21.68 23.29 10.93
CA THR A 36 20.98 24.39 10.21
C THR A 36 21.27 24.53 8.70
N GLN A 37 21.83 23.51 8.07
CA GLN A 37 22.34 23.57 6.68
C GLN A 37 21.26 23.91 5.64
N ASP A 38 20.00 23.58 5.92
CA ASP A 38 18.84 23.92 5.09
C ASP A 38 18.50 25.42 5.15
N ILE A 39 18.61 26.05 6.32
CA ILE A 39 18.37 27.49 6.47
C ILE A 39 19.43 28.27 5.70
N ASP A 40 20.72 27.91 5.84
CA ASP A 40 21.82 28.52 5.09
C ASP A 40 21.64 28.34 3.57
N ARG A 41 21.08 27.21 3.15
CA ARG A 41 20.83 26.92 1.73
C ARG A 41 19.64 27.71 1.18
N ILE A 42 18.57 27.85 1.95
CA ILE A 42 17.41 28.69 1.60
C ILE A 42 17.82 30.16 1.53
N GLU A 43 18.62 30.63 2.48
CA GLU A 43 19.14 31.99 2.48
C GLU A 43 20.02 32.26 1.26
N LYS A 44 20.90 31.31 0.90
CA LYS A 44 21.69 31.38 -0.36
C LYS A 44 20.84 31.35 -1.62
N MET A 45 19.67 30.72 -1.59
CA MET A 45 18.72 30.72 -2.71
C MET A 45 17.93 32.02 -2.84
N GLY A 46 18.13 33.01 -1.95
CA GLY A 46 17.39 34.27 -1.93
C GLY A 46 16.29 34.33 -0.87
N GLY A 47 16.30 33.38 0.09
CA GLY A 47 15.34 33.31 1.18
C GLY A 47 14.01 32.66 0.77
N ILE A 48 13.03 32.75 1.67
CA ILE A 48 11.73 32.10 1.48
C ILE A 48 10.89 32.74 0.36
N HIS A 49 11.11 34.01 0.05
CA HIS A 49 10.38 34.75 -0.98
C HIS A 49 10.55 34.18 -2.39
N VAL A 50 11.65 33.48 -2.65
CA VAL A 50 11.87 32.82 -3.95
C VAL A 50 10.79 31.76 -4.23
N PHE A 51 10.21 31.18 -3.19
CA PHE A 51 9.11 30.23 -3.34
C PHE A 51 7.80 30.90 -3.80
N GLU A 52 7.61 32.20 -3.59
CA GLU A 52 6.45 32.93 -4.13
C GLU A 52 6.46 32.91 -5.66
N ASP A 53 7.63 33.16 -6.25
CA ASP A 53 7.82 33.11 -7.70
C ASP A 53 7.84 31.68 -8.25
N LEU A 54 8.53 30.75 -7.56
CA LEU A 54 8.67 29.36 -8.02
C LEU A 54 7.33 28.62 -8.01
N LEU A 55 6.53 28.79 -6.95
CA LEU A 55 5.22 28.16 -6.78
C LEU A 55 4.08 29.03 -7.32
N CYS A 56 4.36 30.27 -7.77
CA CYS A 56 3.36 31.25 -8.19
C CYS A 56 2.27 31.44 -7.12
N VAL A 57 2.68 31.71 -5.89
CA VAL A 57 1.80 31.93 -4.73
C VAL A 57 2.22 33.21 -4.03
N ASP A 58 1.27 33.91 -3.44
CA ASP A 58 1.54 35.07 -2.59
C ASP A 58 1.44 34.65 -1.12
N PHE A 59 2.41 35.02 -0.28
CA PHE A 59 2.40 34.60 1.13
C PHE A 59 1.38 35.33 1.98
N SER A 60 0.90 36.51 1.55
CA SER A 60 -0.08 37.29 2.31
C SER A 60 -1.51 36.85 2.03
N THR A 61 -1.81 36.51 0.78
CA THR A 61 -3.15 36.21 0.27
C THR A 61 -3.36 34.74 -0.09
N GLY A 62 -2.27 33.98 -0.27
CA GLY A 62 -2.31 32.57 -0.60
C GLY A 62 -2.74 32.29 -2.04
N LEU A 63 -3.42 31.16 -2.25
CA LEU A 63 -3.94 30.76 -3.56
C LEU A 63 -5.38 31.23 -3.73
N THR A 64 -5.68 31.81 -4.90
CA THR A 64 -7.01 32.34 -5.24
C THR A 64 -7.98 31.27 -5.79
N GLY A 65 -7.50 30.06 -6.09
CA GLY A 65 -8.32 28.94 -6.56
C GLY A 65 -8.49 28.83 -8.07
N ALA A 66 -8.22 29.90 -8.84
CA ALA A 66 -8.35 29.92 -10.29
C ALA A 66 -7.38 28.95 -11.01
N ASP A 67 -6.25 28.64 -10.38
CA ASP A 67 -5.18 27.79 -10.92
C ASP A 67 -5.19 26.35 -10.39
N PHE A 68 -6.18 25.98 -9.56
CA PHE A 68 -6.29 24.63 -8.98
C PHE A 68 -6.32 23.50 -10.02
N PRO A 69 -7.05 23.60 -11.15
CA PRO A 69 -7.02 22.56 -12.17
C PRO A 69 -5.62 22.33 -12.73
N ARG A 70 -4.87 23.42 -12.99
CA ARG A 70 -3.50 23.37 -13.52
C ARG A 70 -2.53 22.75 -12.52
N ARG A 71 -2.60 23.18 -11.25
CA ARG A 71 -1.77 22.63 -10.16
C ARG A 71 -2.01 21.14 -9.97
N LYS A 72 -3.28 20.71 -10.02
CA LYS A 72 -3.66 19.31 -9.85
C LYS A 72 -3.17 18.42 -10.99
N THR A 73 -3.10 18.95 -12.22
CA THR A 73 -2.53 18.24 -13.37
C THR A 73 -1.00 18.17 -13.28
N PHE A 74 -0.33 19.21 -12.78
CA PHE A 74 1.12 19.29 -12.72
C PHE A 74 1.74 18.58 -11.51
N TYR A 75 1.29 18.95 -10.30
CA TYR A 75 1.78 18.39 -9.03
C TYR A 75 1.05 17.10 -8.63
N GLY A 76 -0.08 16.80 -9.27
CA GLY A 76 -0.93 15.68 -8.90
C GLY A 76 -1.90 16.01 -7.76
N LYS A 77 -2.54 14.96 -7.24
CA LYS A 77 -3.52 15.07 -6.16
C LYS A 77 -2.81 14.73 -4.84
N ASN A 78 -3.02 15.54 -3.80
CA ASN A 78 -2.61 15.19 -2.44
C ASN A 78 -3.55 14.11 -1.84
N LYS A 79 -3.56 12.92 -2.45
CA LYS A 79 -4.29 11.75 -1.99
C LYS A 79 -3.33 10.57 -2.01
N ARG A 80 -3.28 9.84 -0.90
CA ARG A 80 -2.51 8.59 -0.84
C ARG A 80 -3.03 7.65 -1.94
N ARG A 81 -2.10 7.02 -2.67
CA ARG A 81 -2.47 6.01 -3.67
C ARG A 81 -3.12 4.84 -2.94
N LYS A 82 -4.41 4.59 -3.15
CA LYS A 82 -5.06 3.38 -2.65
C LYS A 82 -4.41 2.19 -3.37
N GLY A 83 -3.81 1.28 -2.62
CA GLY A 83 -3.33 0.01 -3.18
C GLY A 83 -4.51 -0.82 -3.68
N LYS A 84 -4.26 -1.82 -4.55
CA LYS A 84 -5.29 -2.80 -4.88
C LYS A 84 -5.67 -3.54 -3.59
N GLU A 85 -6.97 -3.59 -3.32
CA GLU A 85 -7.49 -4.25 -2.13
C GLU A 85 -7.36 -5.77 -2.30
N LYS A 86 -6.77 -6.43 -1.31
CA LYS A 86 -6.73 -7.90 -1.28
C LYS A 86 -8.13 -8.43 -1.00
N THR A 87 -8.51 -9.46 -1.75
CA THR A 87 -9.73 -10.22 -1.49
C THR A 87 -9.52 -11.21 -0.33
N TYR A 88 -10.60 -11.72 0.26
CA TYR A 88 -10.50 -12.78 1.27
C TYR A 88 -9.68 -13.98 0.79
N TRP A 89 -9.84 -14.38 -0.48
CA TRP A 89 -9.09 -15.48 -1.09
C TRP A 89 -7.59 -15.24 -1.17
N ASP A 90 -7.16 -13.98 -1.28
CA ASP A 90 -5.73 -13.65 -1.25
C ASP A 90 -5.16 -13.92 0.15
N TYR A 91 -5.91 -13.62 1.22
CA TYR A 91 -5.51 -13.96 2.59
C TYR A 91 -5.49 -15.48 2.84
N VAL A 92 -6.42 -16.23 2.24
CA VAL A 92 -6.42 -17.70 2.31
C VAL A 92 -5.19 -18.28 1.60
N LYS A 93 -4.84 -17.76 0.42
CA LYS A 93 -3.62 -18.18 -0.31
C LYS A 93 -2.36 -17.84 0.49
N ASP A 94 -2.30 -16.64 1.06
CA ASP A 94 -1.19 -16.21 1.91
C ASP A 94 -1.05 -17.15 3.12
N ALA A 95 -2.16 -17.49 3.79
CA ALA A 95 -2.16 -18.41 4.93
C ALA A 95 -1.74 -19.84 4.57
N ILE A 96 -2.25 -20.40 3.46
CA ILE A 96 -1.87 -21.76 2.99
C ILE A 96 -0.39 -21.82 2.59
N SER A 97 0.23 -20.70 2.21
CA SER A 97 1.65 -20.65 1.83
C SER A 97 2.62 -20.79 3.02
N ASP A 98 2.12 -20.89 4.25
CA ASP A 98 2.94 -21.16 5.43
C ASP A 98 3.56 -22.56 5.35
N LYS A 99 4.89 -22.63 5.47
CA LYS A 99 5.67 -23.88 5.39
C LYS A 99 5.23 -24.93 6.41
N ILE A 100 4.81 -24.51 7.61
CA ILE A 100 4.35 -25.42 8.67
C ILE A 100 3.02 -26.06 8.23
N LEU A 101 2.08 -25.27 7.72
CA LEU A 101 0.78 -25.79 7.25
C LEU A 101 0.93 -26.71 6.04
N ILE A 102 1.85 -26.39 5.12
CA ILE A 102 2.18 -27.25 3.98
C ILE A 102 2.72 -28.60 4.45
N ILE A 103 3.67 -28.61 5.40
CA ILE A 103 4.23 -29.86 5.93
C ILE A 103 3.12 -30.69 6.62
N LEU A 104 2.24 -30.06 7.41
CA LEU A 104 1.11 -30.75 8.04
C LEU A 104 0.14 -31.35 7.02
N LEU A 105 -0.13 -30.66 5.90
CA LEU A 105 -0.97 -31.19 4.82
C LEU A 105 -0.32 -32.40 4.14
N ILE A 106 1.00 -32.36 3.91
CA ILE A 106 1.74 -33.49 3.35
C ILE A 106 1.68 -34.69 4.31
N MET A 107 1.89 -34.46 5.61
CA MET A 107 1.77 -35.50 6.63
C MET A 107 0.36 -36.09 6.70
N GLY A 108 -0.67 -35.23 6.68
CA GLY A 108 -2.07 -35.66 6.65
C GLY A 108 -2.41 -36.49 5.39
N ALA A 109 -1.88 -36.10 4.23
CA ALA A 109 -2.06 -36.84 2.98
C ALA A 109 -1.38 -38.23 3.03
N ILE A 110 -0.15 -38.31 3.57
CA ILE A 110 0.55 -39.59 3.75
C ILE A 110 -0.23 -40.47 4.73
N SER A 111 -0.64 -39.93 5.88
CA SER A 111 -1.45 -40.66 6.89
C SER A 111 -2.75 -41.19 6.28
N LEU A 112 -3.46 -40.37 5.49
CA LEU A 112 -4.69 -40.78 4.82
C LEU A 112 -4.43 -41.87 3.77
N ALA A 113 -3.34 -41.78 3.01
CA ALA A 113 -2.98 -42.79 2.01
C ALA A 113 -2.62 -44.14 2.65
N LEU A 114 -1.87 -44.12 3.77
CA LEU A 114 -1.52 -45.33 4.51
C LEU A 114 -2.77 -45.98 5.12
N GLY A 115 -3.62 -45.19 5.81
CA GLY A 115 -4.85 -45.70 6.43
C GLY A 115 -5.85 -46.24 5.43
N LEU A 116 -5.93 -45.68 4.21
CA LEU A 116 -6.77 -46.21 3.15
C LEU A 116 -6.16 -47.40 2.40
N GLY A 117 -4.83 -47.49 2.30
CA GLY A 117 -4.12 -48.43 1.43
C GLY A 117 -3.57 -49.69 2.10
N LEU A 118 -3.17 -49.61 3.38
CA LEU A 118 -2.40 -50.67 4.04
C LEU A 118 -3.14 -51.40 5.17
N GLU A 119 -4.25 -50.86 5.66
CA GLU A 119 -5.03 -51.47 6.75
C GLU A 119 -6.44 -51.85 6.30
N PRO A 120 -6.58 -52.92 5.47
CA PRO A 120 -7.89 -53.34 4.96
C PRO A 120 -8.82 -53.86 6.07
N GLU A 121 -8.28 -54.41 7.17
CA GLU A 121 -9.07 -54.91 8.30
C GLU A 121 -9.69 -53.79 9.15
N HIS A 122 -9.10 -52.59 9.19
CA HIS A 122 -9.52 -51.48 10.08
C HIS A 122 -9.88 -50.21 9.29
N ARG A 123 -10.17 -50.37 8.00
CA ARG A 123 -10.42 -49.29 7.04
C ARG A 123 -11.52 -48.32 7.47
N SER A 124 -12.52 -48.79 8.23
CA SER A 124 -13.62 -47.96 8.74
C SER A 124 -13.15 -46.80 9.62
N TYR A 125 -12.02 -46.96 10.33
CA TYR A 125 -11.48 -45.93 11.24
C TYR A 125 -10.11 -45.40 10.82
N ALA A 126 -9.35 -46.14 10.00
CA ALA A 126 -8.00 -45.78 9.59
C ALA A 126 -7.88 -44.44 8.83
N TRP A 127 -8.94 -43.98 8.18
CA TRP A 127 -8.93 -42.67 7.49
C TRP A 127 -9.10 -41.47 8.44
N ILE A 128 -9.60 -41.70 9.66
CA ILE A 128 -10.00 -40.64 10.58
C ILE A 128 -8.79 -39.81 11.04
N GLU A 129 -7.64 -40.46 11.25
CA GLU A 129 -6.41 -39.77 11.68
C GLU A 129 -5.92 -38.77 10.62
N GLY A 130 -5.74 -39.22 9.37
CA GLY A 130 -5.33 -38.35 8.27
C GLY A 130 -6.35 -37.24 8.00
N PHE A 131 -7.65 -37.55 8.09
CA PHE A 131 -8.71 -36.56 7.96
C PHE A 131 -8.68 -35.51 9.09
N ALA A 132 -8.44 -35.92 10.34
CA ALA A 132 -8.38 -35.01 11.47
C ALA A 132 -7.28 -33.97 11.30
N ILE A 133 -6.12 -34.36 10.77
CA ILE A 133 -5.00 -33.44 10.49
C ILE A 133 -5.40 -32.41 9.43
N VAL A 134 -5.95 -32.87 8.29
CA VAL A 134 -6.38 -31.98 7.21
C VAL A 134 -7.48 -31.02 7.69
N PHE A 135 -8.43 -31.52 8.46
CA PHE A 135 -9.51 -30.72 9.01
C PHE A 135 -9.02 -29.67 10.02
N ALA A 136 -8.06 -30.02 10.87
CA ALA A 136 -7.43 -29.05 11.78
C ALA A 136 -6.74 -27.92 11.02
N VAL A 137 -5.98 -28.23 9.96
CA VAL A 137 -5.34 -27.23 9.09
C VAL A 137 -6.39 -26.31 8.45
N PHE A 138 -7.50 -26.88 7.95
CA PHE A 138 -8.59 -26.10 7.37
C PHE A 138 -9.17 -25.06 8.35
N LEU A 139 -9.41 -25.46 9.61
CA LEU A 139 -9.91 -24.55 10.64
C LEU A 139 -8.90 -23.44 10.96
N VAL A 140 -7.62 -23.78 11.09
CA VAL A 140 -6.55 -22.82 11.36
C VAL A 140 -6.43 -21.79 10.23
N VAL A 141 -6.42 -22.22 8.97
CA VAL A 141 -6.40 -21.32 7.79
C VAL A 141 -7.61 -20.40 7.78
N THR A 142 -8.79 -20.92 8.09
CA THR A 142 -10.02 -20.14 8.14
C THR A 142 -9.92 -19.04 9.21
N VAL A 143 -9.52 -19.38 10.43
CA VAL A 143 -9.37 -18.39 11.52
C VAL A 143 -8.29 -17.36 11.20
N MET A 144 -7.14 -17.79 10.65
CA MET A 144 -6.02 -16.92 10.30
C MET A 144 -6.42 -15.92 9.21
N SER A 145 -6.97 -16.41 8.10
CA SER A 145 -7.39 -15.57 6.97
C SER A 145 -8.54 -14.63 7.33
N LEU A 146 -9.51 -15.07 8.14
CA LEU A 146 -10.58 -14.20 8.65
C LEU A 146 -10.02 -13.09 9.52
N ASN A 147 -9.11 -13.40 10.43
CA ASN A 147 -8.50 -12.41 11.30
C ASN A 147 -7.73 -11.35 10.49
N ASP A 148 -6.94 -11.78 9.51
CA ASP A 148 -6.14 -10.86 8.70
C ASP A 148 -7.01 -10.03 7.73
N TYR A 149 -8.06 -10.63 7.17
CA TYR A 149 -9.05 -9.89 6.38
C TYR A 149 -9.77 -8.82 7.23
N GLN A 150 -10.18 -9.14 8.45
CA GLN A 150 -10.80 -8.18 9.36
C GLN A 150 -9.84 -7.04 9.75
N LYS A 151 -8.56 -7.35 10.02
CA LYS A 151 -7.54 -6.32 10.30
C LYS A 151 -7.38 -5.37 9.12
N ALA A 152 -7.28 -5.91 7.90
CA ALA A 152 -7.14 -5.10 6.71
C ALA A 152 -8.36 -4.20 6.47
N LYS A 153 -9.57 -4.73 6.70
CA LYS A 153 -10.81 -3.95 6.60
C LYS A 153 -10.85 -2.80 7.62
N LYS A 154 -10.45 -3.04 8.87
CA LYS A 154 -10.37 -2.00 9.92
C LYS A 154 -9.34 -0.93 9.58
N PHE A 155 -8.18 -1.32 9.06
CA PHE A 155 -7.17 -0.37 8.61
C PHE A 155 -7.69 0.52 7.47
N LYS A 156 -8.44 -0.06 6.54
CA LYS A 156 -9.11 0.71 5.47
C LYS A 156 -10.10 1.72 6.05
N GLU A 157 -10.94 1.32 6.99
CA GLU A 157 -11.88 2.24 7.64
C GLU A 157 -11.16 3.42 8.31
N LEU A 158 -10.03 3.16 8.98
CA LEU A 158 -9.21 4.22 9.59
C LEU A 158 -8.54 5.15 8.57
N GLN A 159 -8.26 4.68 7.36
CA GLN A 159 -7.71 5.52 6.29
C GLN A 159 -8.78 6.32 5.54
N GLU A 160 -10.04 5.90 5.64
CA GLU A 160 -11.17 6.57 4.99
C GLU A 160 -11.85 7.61 5.91
N ARG A 161 -11.58 7.57 7.22
CA ARG A 161 -11.85 8.65 8.16
C ARG A 161 -10.78 9.74 8.06
#